data_AF-A0A496X1J7-F1
#
_entry.id   AF-A0A496X1J7-F1
#
_cell.length_a   1.000
_cell.length_b   1.000
_cell.length_c   1.000
_cell.angle_alpha   90.00
_cell.angle_beta   90.00
_cell.angle_gamma   90.00
#
_symmetry.space_group_name_H-M   'P 1'
#
loop_
_entity.id
_entity.type
_entity.pdbx_description
1 polymer ?
#
loop_
_entity_poly.entity_id
_entity_poly.type
_entity_poly.pdbx_seq_one_letter_code
_entity_poly.pdbx_strand_id
1 'polypeptide(L)'
;MYIDEISTIVAKLEQEQAEFENAIVRCGIIGPSGSGKSSLINAIAGRKIAEVGSVEQTMEPLSFCRDGIEFIDLPGCGTPNWPQATYIEQLGLTDLDCFIIVTADRV
;
A
#
# COMPACT_ATOMS: atom_id res chain seq x y z
N MET A 1 -11.16 -37.12 -24.48
CA MET A 1 -10.17 -37.54 -23.46
C MET A 1 -8.98 -36.58 -23.45
N TYR A 2 -7.98 -36.67 -24.34
CA TYR A 2 -6.85 -35.71 -24.33
C TYR A 2 -7.22 -34.24 -24.57
N ILE A 3 -8.22 -33.98 -25.43
CA ILE A 3 -8.70 -32.61 -25.72
C ILE A 3 -9.37 -31.98 -24.47
N ASP A 4 -10.07 -32.78 -23.67
CA ASP A 4 -10.76 -32.30 -22.46
C ASP A 4 -9.77 -32.01 -21.32
N GLU A 5 -8.69 -32.80 -21.23
CA GLU A 5 -7.60 -32.54 -20.29
C GLU A 5 -6.85 -31.26 -20.64
N ILE A 6 -6.53 -31.06 -21.92
CA ILE A 6 -5.86 -29.84 -22.39
C ILE A 6 -6.74 -28.61 -22.14
N SER A 7 -8.04 -28.67 -22.45
CA SER A 7 -8.94 -27.53 -22.21
C SER A 7 -9.06 -27.18 -20.73
N THR A 8 -9.06 -28.18 -19.86
CA THR A 8 -9.08 -27.98 -18.40
C THR A 8 -7.81 -27.27 -17.91
N ILE A 9 -6.64 -27.67 -18.43
CA ILE A 9 -5.37 -27.04 -18.09
C ILE A 9 -5.33 -25.59 -18.57
N VAL A 10 -5.77 -25.32 -19.81
CA VAL A 10 -5.82 -23.95 -20.35
C VAL A 10 -6.73 -23.07 -19.49
N ALA A 11 -7.94 -23.52 -19.18
CA ALA A 11 -8.87 -22.75 -18.35
C ALA A 11 -8.29 -22.44 -16.96
N LYS A 12 -7.56 -23.39 -16.37
CA LYS A 12 -6.89 -23.17 -15.08
C LYS A 12 -5.77 -22.13 -15.18
N LEU A 13 -4.95 -22.18 -16.23
CA LEU A 13 -3.87 -21.21 -16.45
C LEU A 13 -4.41 -19.81 -16.72
N GLU A 14 -5.48 -19.70 -17.50
CA GLU A 14 -6.17 -18.42 -17.74
C GLU A 14 -6.74 -17.84 -16.44
N GLN A 15 -7.29 -18.69 -15.57
CA GLN A 15 -7.74 -18.27 -14.25
C GLN A 15 -6.59 -17.79 -13.35
N GLU A 16 -5.51 -18.57 -13.23
CA GLU A 16 -4.35 -18.20 -12.42
C GLU A 16 -3.69 -16.91 -12.93
N GLN A 17 -3.63 -16.73 -14.25
CA GLN A 17 -3.14 -15.49 -14.87
C GLN A 17 -4.05 -14.31 -14.53
N ALA A 18 -5.37 -14.47 -14.67
CA ALA A 18 -6.32 -13.41 -14.33
C ALA A 18 -6.27 -13.06 -12.84
N GLU A 19 -6.13 -14.03 -11.94
CA GLU A 19 -5.96 -13.80 -10.51
C GLU A 19 -4.67 -13.00 -10.24
N PHE A 20 -3.57 -13.32 -10.91
CA PHE A 20 -2.31 -12.59 -10.78
C PHE A 20 -2.40 -11.16 -11.33
N GLU A 21 -2.99 -10.96 -12.52
CA GLU A 21 -3.11 -9.64 -13.15
C GLU A 21 -4.05 -8.70 -12.39
N ASN A 22 -5.07 -9.24 -11.71
CA ASN A 22 -6.02 -8.46 -10.91
C ASN A 22 -5.60 -8.32 -9.44
N ALA A 23 -4.52 -8.97 -9.01
CA ALA A 23 -4.03 -8.86 -7.64
C ALA A 23 -3.58 -7.42 -7.35
N ILE A 24 -4.03 -6.88 -6.22
CA ILE A 24 -3.60 -5.59 -5.70
C ILE A 24 -2.94 -5.83 -4.35
N VAL A 25 -1.68 -5.44 -4.23
CA VAL A 25 -0.94 -5.46 -2.96
C VAL A 25 -1.18 -4.15 -2.23
N ARG A 26 -1.81 -4.20 -1.07
CA ARG A 26 -2.13 -3.05 -0.22
C ARG A 26 -1.00 -2.83 0.78
N CYS A 27 -0.25 -1.75 0.60
CA CYS A 27 0.93 -1.43 1.38
C CYS A 27 0.71 -0.17 2.23
N GLY A 28 0.70 -0.32 3.55
CA GLY A 28 0.64 0.81 4.48
C GLY A 28 2.01 1.47 4.67
N ILE A 29 2.10 2.79 4.57
CA ILE A 29 3.34 3.54 4.77
C ILE A 29 3.20 4.40 6.03
N ILE A 30 4.07 4.16 7.01
CA ILE A 30 4.03 4.81 8.32
C ILE A 30 5.32 5.58 8.52
N GLY A 31 5.23 6.80 9.03
CA GLY A 31 6.43 7.57 9.39
C GLY A 31 6.12 9.02 9.74
N PRO A 32 6.99 9.69 10.51
CA PRO A 32 6.79 11.08 10.88
C PRO A 32 6.75 12.00 9.65
N SER A 33 6.17 13.20 9.82
CA SER A 33 6.21 14.22 8.77
C SER A 33 7.66 14.57 8.42
N GLY A 34 7.92 14.74 7.12
CA GLY A 34 9.27 15.01 6.61
C GLY A 34 10.20 13.80 6.53
N SER A 35 9.77 12.57 6.88
CA SER A 35 10.63 11.38 6.79
C SER A 35 10.91 10.89 5.36
N GLY A 36 10.23 11.46 4.37
CA GLY A 36 10.42 11.09 2.96
C GLY A 36 9.43 10.05 2.41
N LYS A 37 8.30 9.78 3.09
CA LYS A 37 7.25 8.85 2.63
C LYS A 37 6.83 9.09 1.17
N SER A 38 6.43 10.30 0.82
CA SER A 38 6.02 10.64 -0.55
C SER A 38 7.16 10.45 -1.56
N SER A 39 8.40 10.73 -1.19
CA SER A 39 9.56 10.50 -2.04
C SER A 39 9.78 8.99 -2.27
N LEU A 40 9.58 8.17 -1.24
CA LEU A 40 9.67 6.72 -1.35
C LEU A 40 8.56 6.15 -2.25
N ILE A 41 7.31 6.60 -2.08
CA ILE A 41 6.18 6.21 -2.96
C ILE A 41 6.52 6.50 -4.42
N ASN A 42 7.02 7.71 -4.70
CA ASN A 42 7.39 8.11 -6.06
C ASN A 42 8.54 7.28 -6.63
N ALA A 43 9.52 6.92 -5.79
CA ALA A 43 10.64 6.08 -6.19
C ALA A 43 10.18 4.65 -6.54
N ILE A 44 9.32 4.05 -5.71
CA ILE A 44 8.77 2.72 -5.98
C ILE A 44 7.87 2.74 -7.22
N ALA A 45 7.03 3.76 -7.36
CA ALA A 45 6.13 3.91 -8.51
C ALA A 45 6.84 4.32 -9.81
N GLY A 46 8.13 4.65 -9.76
CA GLY A 46 8.92 5.12 -10.92
C GLY A 46 8.43 6.43 -11.53
N ARG A 47 7.51 7.15 -10.88
CA ARG A 47 6.89 8.39 -11.35
C ARG A 47 6.33 9.19 -10.18
N LYS A 48 6.07 10.48 -10.39
CA LYS A 48 5.50 11.35 -9.36
C LYS A 48 3.98 11.13 -9.23
N ILE A 49 3.56 10.33 -8.25
CA ILE A 49 2.16 10.07 -7.90
C ILE A 49 1.75 10.67 -6.54
N ALA A 50 2.71 10.81 -5.62
CA ALA A 50 2.52 11.45 -4.33
C ALA A 50 3.13 12.86 -4.34
N GLU A 51 2.39 13.84 -3.85
CA GLU A 51 2.92 15.19 -3.69
C GLU A 51 4.00 15.20 -2.60
N VAL A 52 5.15 15.80 -2.94
CA VAL A 52 6.30 15.93 -2.02
C VAL A 52 6.29 17.35 -1.49
N GLY A 53 6.27 17.51 -0.17
CA GLY A 53 6.39 18.81 0.48
C GLY A 53 5.12 19.36 1.11
N SER A 54 4.03 18.59 1.18
CA SER A 54 2.91 18.96 2.04
C SER A 54 3.37 18.84 3.50
N VAL A 55 3.28 19.94 4.24
CA VAL A 55 3.39 19.94 5.70
C VAL A 55 2.12 19.29 6.22
N GLU A 56 2.01 17.98 6.08
CA GLU A 56 0.78 17.27 6.42
C GLU A 56 0.96 16.47 7.70
N GLN A 57 0.24 16.95 8.70
CA GLN A 57 -0.53 16.11 9.59
C GLN A 57 -1.56 15.41 8.70
N THR A 58 -1.22 14.29 8.07
CA THR A 58 -2.19 13.45 7.36
C THR A 58 -3.28 13.10 8.38
N MET A 59 -4.41 13.80 8.34
CA MET A 59 -5.51 13.59 9.30
C MET A 59 -6.33 12.38 8.89
N GLU A 60 -6.30 12.01 7.61
CA GLU A 60 -7.01 10.89 7.01
C GLU A 60 -6.06 10.14 6.06
N PRO A 61 -6.11 8.80 6.00
CA PRO A 61 -5.27 8.02 5.09
C PRO A 61 -5.44 8.42 3.62
N LEU A 62 -4.34 8.52 2.90
CA LEU A 62 -4.33 8.80 1.45
C LEU A 62 -3.92 7.54 0.69
N SER A 63 -4.68 7.19 -0.35
CA SER A 63 -4.38 6.02 -1.20
C SER A 63 -3.86 6.44 -2.57
N PHE A 64 -2.80 5.78 -3.02
CA PHE A 64 -2.19 5.92 -4.34
C PHE A 64 -2.04 4.55 -4.99
N CYS A 65 -2.79 4.29 -6.07
CA CYS A 65 -2.73 3.00 -6.78
C CYS A 65 -1.86 3.09 -8.04
N ARG A 66 -0.90 2.17 -8.18
CA ARG A 66 -0.10 2.01 -9.39
C ARG A 66 0.51 0.61 -9.51
N ASP A 67 0.43 0.05 -10.72
CA ASP A 67 1.15 -1.16 -11.16
C ASP A 67 0.95 -2.35 -10.21
N GLY A 68 -0.30 -2.58 -9.78
CA GLY A 68 -0.67 -3.68 -8.87
C GLY A 68 -0.41 -3.39 -7.39
N ILE A 69 0.00 -2.17 -7.03
CA ILE A 69 0.27 -1.77 -5.65
C ILE A 69 -0.63 -0.58 -5.26
N GLU A 70 -1.33 -0.71 -4.14
CA GLU A 70 -2.02 0.38 -3.46
C GLU A 70 -1.15 0.86 -2.30
N PHE A 71 -0.55 2.05 -2.42
CA PHE A 71 0.18 2.70 -1.33
C PHE A 71 -0.79 3.51 -0.48
N ILE A 72 -0.89 3.18 0.80
CA ILE A 72 -1.75 3.88 1.75
C ILE A 72 -0.85 4.65 2.71
N ASP A 73 -0.80 5.96 2.57
CA ASP A 73 -0.08 6.83 3.50
C ASP A 73 -0.87 6.91 4.82
N LEU A 74 -0.27 6.38 5.88
CA LEU A 74 -0.90 6.26 7.18
C LEU A 74 -0.41 7.37 8.12
N PRO A 75 -1.32 7.94 8.94
CA PRO A 75 -0.97 8.94 9.93
C PRO A 75 0.00 8.40 10.98
N GLY A 76 0.76 9.27 11.64
CA GLY A 76 1.63 8.86 12.74
C GLY A 76 0.85 8.29 13.95
N CYS A 77 1.26 7.13 14.45
CA CYS A 77 0.68 6.49 15.62
C CYS A 77 1.10 7.19 16.93
N GLY A 78 0.18 7.30 17.90
CA GLY A 78 0.43 7.93 19.20
C GLY A 78 0.17 9.43 19.25
N THR A 79 -0.58 9.98 18.29
CA THR A 79 -1.03 11.38 18.32
C THR A 79 -2.43 11.48 18.94
N PRO A 80 -2.90 12.68 19.36
CA PRO A 80 -4.25 12.83 19.92
C PRO A 80 -5.37 12.31 19.01
N ASN A 81 -5.20 12.43 17.68
CA ASN A 81 -6.17 11.94 16.70
C ASN A 81 -5.98 10.46 16.37
N TRP A 82 -4.81 9.89 16.68
CA TRP A 82 -4.44 8.51 16.38
C TRP A 82 -3.83 7.80 17.60
N PRO A 83 -4.63 7.51 18.65
CA PRO A 83 -4.17 6.82 19.84
C PRO A 83 -3.70 5.39 19.54
N GLN A 84 -2.60 4.96 20.16
CA GLN A 84 -2.05 3.60 19.95
C GLN A 84 -3.08 2.48 20.18
N ALA A 85 -3.96 2.66 21.18
CA ALA A 85 -4.96 1.67 21.56
C ALA A 85 -6.00 1.38 20.47
N THR A 86 -6.32 2.37 19.61
CA THR A 86 -7.37 2.24 18.58
C THR A 86 -6.80 2.30 17.16
N TYR A 87 -5.50 2.55 17.01
CA TYR A 87 -4.84 2.80 15.73
C TYR A 87 -5.02 1.65 14.72
N ILE A 88 -4.83 0.41 15.16
CA ILE A 88 -4.93 -0.78 14.29
C ILE A 88 -6.35 -0.93 13.73
N GLU A 89 -7.35 -0.83 14.60
CA GLU A 89 -8.76 -1.03 14.24
C GLU A 89 -9.30 0.16 13.43
N GLN A 90 -9.04 1.40 13.85
CA GLN A 90 -9.56 2.60 13.18
C GLN A 90 -9.03 2.79 11.77
N LEU A 91 -7.83 2.29 11.48
CA LEU A 91 -7.21 2.37 10.15
C LEU A 91 -7.34 1.08 9.33
N GLY A 92 -8.00 0.04 9.86
CA GLY A 92 -8.17 -1.22 9.16
C GLY A 92 -6.84 -1.86 8.78
N LEU A 93 -5.81 -1.78 9.65
CA LEU A 93 -4.47 -2.24 9.30
C LEU A 93 -4.42 -3.75 9.01
N THR A 94 -5.36 -4.53 9.54
CA THR A 94 -5.49 -5.97 9.26
C THR A 94 -5.85 -6.28 7.81
N ASP A 95 -6.34 -5.29 7.06
CA ASP A 95 -6.73 -5.45 5.65
C ASP A 95 -5.57 -5.12 4.69
N LEU A 96 -4.38 -4.84 5.23
CA LEU A 96 -3.16 -4.52 4.48
C LEU A 96 -2.25 -5.74 4.39
N ASP A 97 -1.61 -5.91 3.24
CA ASP A 97 -0.72 -7.04 2.96
C ASP A 97 0.68 -6.83 3.56
N CYS A 98 1.12 -5.57 3.65
CA CYS A 98 2.41 -5.22 4.23
C CYS A 98 2.47 -3.78 4.74
N PHE A 99 3.54 -3.49 5.50
CA PHE A 99 3.83 -2.18 6.06
C PHE A 99 5.26 -1.75 5.79
N ILE A 100 5.45 -0.48 5.43
CA ILE A 100 6.75 0.18 5.33
C ILE A 100 6.83 1.26 6.40
N ILE A 101 7.78 1.11 7.32
CA ILE A 101 8.05 2.10 8.36
C ILE A 101 9.23 2.96 7.91
N VAL A 102 8.97 4.23 7.63
CA VAL A 102 9.96 5.22 7.19
C VAL A 102 10.40 6.05 8.37
N THR A 103 11.65 5.87 8.80
CA THR A 103 12.30 6.69 9.83
C THR A 103 13.35 7.59 9.19
N ALA A 104 13.53 8.77 9.76
CA ALA A 104 14.61 9.68 9.43
C ALA A 104 15.10 10.34 10.71
N ASP A 105 16.41 10.49 10.85
CA ASP A 105 16.98 11.26 11.95
C ASP A 105 16.64 12.74 11.75
N ARG A 106 16.12 13.39 12.79
CA ARG A 106 16.05 14.86 12.82
C ARG A 106 17.47 15.36 13.12
N VAL A 107 18.20 15.76 12.08
CA VAL A 107 19.44 16.53 12.23
C VAL A 107 19.10 17.98 12.57
#